data_AF-A0A7Y5WDK7-F1
#
_entry.id   AF-A0A7Y5WDK7-F1
#
_cell.length_a   1.000
_cell.length_b   1.000
_cell.length_c   1.000
_cell.angle_alpha   90.00
_cell.angle_beta   90.00
_cell.angle_gamma   90.00
#
_symmetry.space_group_name_H-M   'P 1'
#
loop_
_entity.id
_entity.type
_entity.pdbx_description
1 polymer ?
#
loop_
_entity_poly.entity_id
_entity_poly.type
_entity_poly.pdbx_seq_one_letter_code
_entity_poly.pdbx_strand_id
1 'polypeptide(L)'
;MGEPSDRALQALVRWDPAGFAARELEERQSAHLPPASRLATLTGPDDDVTAALDLLRLPGGAEVLGPVPVPPTPGREEPHPPPVRVVLRVPRAAGAELSRTLVEMQGVRDARKLPPVRVQVDPVALG
;
A
#
# COMPACT_ATOMS: atom_id res chain seq x y z
N MET A 1 -0.70 32.66 29.91
CA MET A 1 -0.99 31.63 30.93
C MET A 1 -2.31 31.00 30.50
N GLY A 2 -2.31 30.00 29.62
CA GLY A 2 -2.30 28.57 30.01
C GLY A 2 -3.74 28.15 30.36
N GLU A 3 -4.41 27.18 29.74
CA GLU A 3 -3.93 25.98 29.06
C GLU A 3 -4.92 25.44 28.00
N PRO A 4 -4.43 24.61 27.06
CA PRO A 4 -5.08 24.22 25.82
C PRO A 4 -5.65 22.80 25.90
N SER A 5 -6.81 22.64 26.53
CA SER A 5 -7.40 21.31 26.76
C SER A 5 -8.40 20.86 25.69
N ASP A 6 -8.90 21.77 24.84
CA ASP A 6 -9.98 21.43 23.88
C ASP A 6 -9.49 20.97 22.50
N ARG A 7 -8.22 21.22 22.15
CA ARG A 7 -7.69 20.86 20.82
C ARG A 7 -7.36 19.38 20.67
N ALA A 8 -7.09 18.67 21.76
CA ALA A 8 -6.68 17.27 21.70
C ALA A 8 -7.86 16.30 21.48
N LEU A 9 -9.11 16.72 21.74
CA LEU A 9 -10.28 15.83 21.76
C LEU A 9 -11.24 15.98 20.57
N GLN A 10 -11.02 16.91 19.64
CA GLN A 10 -11.77 16.99 18.37
C GLN A 10 -11.07 16.22 17.22
N ALA A 11 -10.06 15.43 17.53
CA ALA A 11 -9.25 14.67 16.58
C ALA A 11 -9.88 13.32 16.16
N LEU A 12 -11.08 12.98 16.64
CA LEU A 12 -11.74 11.73 16.29
C LEU A 12 -13.20 11.96 15.87
N VAL A 13 -13.46 11.62 14.61
CA VAL A 13 -14.70 10.99 14.14
C VAL A 13 -15.85 11.93 13.74
N ARG A 14 -15.90 12.22 12.43
CA ARG A 14 -17.09 12.15 11.54
C ARG A 14 -16.81 13.01 10.29
N TRP A 15 -16.10 12.49 9.30
CA TRP A 15 -16.73 11.93 8.09
C TRP A 15 -17.90 12.79 7.57
N ASP A 16 -17.66 13.65 6.56
CA ASP A 16 -18.66 14.01 5.52
C ASP A 16 -17.96 14.75 4.34
N PRO A 17 -18.58 14.89 3.14
CA PRO A 17 -18.16 14.26 1.90
C PRO A 17 -17.95 15.30 0.77
N ALA A 18 -17.63 14.87 -0.45
CA ALA A 18 -17.87 15.60 -1.71
C ALA A 18 -17.96 17.16 -1.68
N GLY A 19 -16.83 17.89 -1.72
CA GLY A 19 -16.96 19.35 -1.91
C GLY A 19 -15.73 20.24 -1.99
N PHE A 20 -14.57 19.87 -1.44
CA PHE A 20 -13.42 20.80 -1.41
C PHE A 20 -12.46 20.59 -2.60
N ALA A 21 -13.03 20.67 -3.80
CA ALA A 21 -12.51 20.07 -5.04
C ALA A 21 -11.45 20.86 -5.84
N ALA A 22 -10.82 21.93 -5.34
CA ALA A 22 -9.87 22.66 -6.21
C ALA A 22 -8.74 23.47 -5.58
N ARG A 23 -8.76 23.79 -4.28
CA ARG A 23 -7.87 24.84 -3.73
C ARG A 23 -6.79 24.38 -2.75
N GLU A 24 -6.71 23.08 -2.46
CA GLU A 24 -5.69 22.53 -1.57
C GLU A 24 -4.77 21.54 -2.29
N LEU A 25 -4.49 21.83 -3.56
CA LEU A 25 -3.63 21.02 -4.43
C LEU A 25 -2.18 21.54 -4.51
N GLU A 26 -1.90 22.74 -4.01
CA GLU A 26 -0.56 23.36 -4.11
C GLU A 26 0.33 23.17 -2.87
N GLU A 27 -0.20 22.98 -1.65
CA GLU A 27 0.64 22.86 -0.44
C GLU A 27 0.95 21.41 -0.01
N ARG A 28 0.29 20.39 -0.57
CA ARG A 28 0.44 18.97 -0.16
C ARG A 28 1.40 18.13 -1.00
N GLN A 29 2.13 18.74 -1.93
CA GLN A 29 3.11 18.02 -2.77
C GLN A 29 4.39 17.62 -2.01
N SER A 30 4.69 18.25 -0.88
CA SER A 30 5.94 18.04 -0.13
C SER A 30 5.89 16.88 0.89
N ALA A 31 4.74 16.23 1.10
CA ALA A 31 4.56 15.26 2.18
C ALA A 31 4.22 13.81 1.74
N HIS A 32 3.98 13.54 0.45
CA HIS A 32 3.62 12.19 -0.05
C HIS A 32 2.55 11.44 0.78
N LEU A 33 1.63 12.17 1.40
CA LEU A 33 0.50 11.60 2.12
C LEU A 33 -0.70 11.48 1.15
N PRO A 34 -1.49 10.39 1.20
CA PRO A 34 -2.72 10.26 0.42
C PRO A 34 -3.63 11.49 0.64
N PRO A 35 -4.23 12.07 -0.42
CA PRO A 35 -4.52 11.47 -1.72
C PRO A 35 -3.44 11.66 -2.80
N ALA A 36 -2.22 12.09 -2.48
CA ALA A 36 -1.18 12.37 -3.48
C ALA A 36 -0.48 11.11 -4.05
N SER A 37 -0.60 9.96 -3.38
CA SER A 37 0.04 8.69 -3.77
C SER A 37 -0.96 7.54 -3.86
N ARG A 38 -0.67 6.56 -4.72
CA ARG A 38 -1.37 5.27 -4.81
C ARG A 38 -0.54 4.19 -4.13
N LEU A 39 -1.23 3.22 -3.52
CA LEU A 39 -0.58 2.13 -2.78
C LEU A 39 -0.92 0.77 -3.39
N ALA A 40 0.00 -0.17 -3.29
CA ALA A 40 -0.28 -1.58 -3.46
C ALA A 40 0.46 -2.41 -2.42
N THR A 41 -0.07 -3.56 -2.06
CA THR A 41 0.60 -4.52 -1.18
C THR A 41 0.81 -5.84 -1.87
N LEU A 42 1.95 -6.46 -1.60
CA LEU A 42 2.26 -7.83 -2.00
C LEU A 42 2.44 -8.64 -0.72
N THR A 43 1.74 -9.75 -0.57
CA THR A 43 1.79 -10.59 0.63
C THR A 43 1.94 -12.07 0.26
N GLY A 44 2.92 -12.74 0.86
CA GLY A 44 3.24 -14.14 0.60
C GLY A 44 4.52 -14.58 1.31
N PRO A 45 5.03 -15.79 1.03
CA PRO A 45 6.36 -16.20 1.47
C PRO A 45 7.44 -15.20 1.00
N ASP A 46 8.50 -15.01 1.78
CA ASP A 46 9.55 -14.01 1.49
C ASP A 46 10.15 -14.21 0.09
N ASP A 47 10.61 -15.42 -0.21
CA ASP A 47 11.19 -15.77 -1.51
C ASP A 47 10.24 -15.47 -2.67
N ASP A 48 8.95 -15.74 -2.48
CA ASP A 48 7.92 -15.51 -3.50
C ASP A 48 7.63 -14.03 -3.71
N VAL A 49 7.61 -13.24 -2.63
CA VAL A 49 7.42 -11.79 -2.69
C VAL A 49 8.64 -11.13 -3.33
N THR A 50 9.85 -11.54 -2.95
CA THR A 50 11.10 -11.07 -3.55
C THR A 50 11.14 -11.39 -5.05
N ALA A 51 10.85 -12.63 -5.44
CA ALA A 51 10.76 -13.01 -6.85
C ALA A 51 9.64 -12.27 -7.61
N ALA A 52 8.55 -11.89 -6.94
CA ALA A 52 7.51 -11.05 -7.55
C ALA A 52 8.01 -9.61 -7.78
N LEU A 53 8.75 -9.04 -6.83
CA LEU A 53 9.35 -7.70 -6.98
C LEU A 53 10.34 -7.64 -8.14
N ASP A 54 11.14 -8.69 -8.34
CA ASP A 54 12.10 -8.78 -9.45
C ASP A 54 11.45 -8.77 -10.85
N LEU A 55 10.17 -9.14 -10.94
CA LEU A 55 9.39 -9.09 -12.17
C LEU A 55 8.78 -7.70 -12.45
N LEU A 56 8.73 -6.82 -11.44
CA LEU A 56 8.09 -5.53 -11.58
C LEU A 56 9.03 -4.52 -12.26
N ARG A 57 8.54 -3.89 -13.32
CA ARG A 57 9.08 -2.63 -13.81
C ARG A 57 8.32 -1.49 -13.15
N LEU A 58 8.86 -1.02 -12.03
CA LEU A 58 8.24 0.03 -11.23
C LEU A 58 8.31 1.39 -11.95
N PRO A 59 7.24 2.21 -11.88
CA PRO A 59 7.23 3.54 -12.47
C PRO A 59 8.19 4.49 -11.76
N GLY A 60 8.54 5.60 -12.40
CA GLY A 60 9.35 6.65 -11.79
C GLY A 60 8.73 7.20 -10.50
N GLY A 61 9.54 7.35 -9.45
CA GLY A 61 9.08 7.79 -8.13
C GLY A 61 8.38 6.70 -7.30
N ALA A 62 8.44 5.43 -7.72
CA ALA A 62 8.00 4.31 -6.92
C ALA A 62 8.92 4.09 -5.71
N GLU A 63 8.32 3.80 -4.57
CA GLU A 63 8.99 3.42 -3.34
C GLU A 63 8.53 2.03 -2.91
N VAL A 64 9.49 1.22 -2.45
CA VAL A 64 9.26 -0.11 -1.91
C VAL A 64 9.51 -0.04 -0.42
N LEU A 65 8.48 -0.28 0.38
CA LEU A 65 8.52 -0.17 1.84
C LEU A 65 8.48 -1.56 2.47
N GLY A 66 9.67 -2.03 2.86
CA GLY A 66 9.93 -3.24 3.63
C GLY A 66 9.43 -4.53 2.97
N PRO A 67 9.95 -5.67 3.41
CA PRO A 67 9.09 -6.79 3.76
C PRO A 67 8.88 -6.76 5.28
N VAL A 68 7.63 -6.65 5.72
CA VAL A 68 7.26 -6.76 7.13
C VAL A 68 6.51 -8.07 7.38
N PRO A 69 6.83 -8.84 8.43
CA PRO A 69 6.06 -10.02 8.77
C PRO A 69 4.59 -9.67 9.00
N VAL A 70 3.68 -10.46 8.43
CA VAL A 70 2.25 -10.30 8.67
C VAL A 70 1.94 -10.87 10.06
N PRO A 71 1.22 -10.12 10.92
CA PRO A 71 0.86 -10.62 12.24
C PRO A 71 -0.09 -11.82 12.11
N PRO A 72 0.01 -12.79 13.03
CA PRO A 72 -0.81 -13.98 12.96
C PRO A 72 -2.28 -13.67 13.18
N THR A 73 -3.15 -14.35 12.44
CA THR A 73 -4.61 -14.24 12.61
C THR A 73 -5.08 -15.22 13.69
N PRO A 74 -5.73 -14.76 14.79
CA PRO A 74 -6.23 -15.66 15.83
C PRO A 74 -7.17 -16.74 15.27
N GLY A 75 -6.94 -18.00 15.67
CA GLY A 75 -7.77 -19.12 15.23
C GLY A 75 -7.49 -19.64 13.82
N ARG A 76 -6.42 -19.17 13.16
CA ARG A 76 -5.94 -19.69 11.88
C ARG A 76 -4.59 -20.39 12.07
N GLU A 77 -4.41 -21.52 11.39
CA GLU A 77 -3.09 -22.15 11.27
C GLU A 77 -2.21 -21.27 10.37
N GLU A 78 -1.10 -20.80 10.93
CA GLU A 78 -0.18 -19.86 10.30
C GLU A 78 0.96 -20.61 9.61
N PRO A 79 1.39 -20.18 8.41
CA PRO A 79 2.59 -20.72 7.78
C PRO A 79 3.82 -20.48 8.65
N HIS A 80 4.78 -21.42 8.64
CA HIS A 80 6.10 -21.22 9.23
C HIS A 80 7.18 -21.39 8.16
N PRO A 81 8.00 -20.35 7.86
CA PRO A 81 8.00 -19.00 8.47
C PRO A 81 6.75 -18.17 8.13
N PRO A 82 6.44 -17.11 8.91
CA PRO A 82 5.28 -16.26 8.65
C PRO A 82 5.41 -15.56 7.30
N PRO A 83 4.30 -15.32 6.58
CA PRO A 83 4.33 -14.56 5.34
C PRO A 83 4.76 -13.11 5.61
N VAL A 84 5.36 -12.48 4.62
CA VAL A 84 5.77 -11.08 4.65
C VAL A 84 4.87 -10.24 3.76
N ARG A 85 4.82 -8.93 4.03
CA ARG A 85 4.14 -7.94 3.24
C ARG A 85 5.09 -6.84 2.81
N VAL A 86 5.08 -6.54 1.52
CA VAL A 86 5.72 -5.35 0.94
C VAL A 86 4.65 -4.34 0.57
N VAL A 87 4.93 -3.05 0.78
CA VAL A 87 4.07 -1.96 0.30
C VAL A 87 4.78 -1.20 -0.82
N LEU A 88 4.12 -1.07 -1.95
CA LEU A 88 4.53 -0.22 -3.06
C LEU A 88 3.78 1.10 -2.97
N ARG A 89 4.51 2.21 -2.99
CA ARG A 89 3.96 3.56 -3.05
C ARG A 89 4.39 4.22 -4.34
N VAL A 90 3.45 4.81 -5.07
CA VAL A 90 3.75 5.57 -6.30
C VAL A 90 3.04 6.91 -6.29
N PRO A 91 3.55 7.93 -7.02
CA PRO A 91 2.81 9.15 -7.26
C PRO A 91 1.44 8.83 -7.87
N ARG A 92 0.39 9.58 -7.54
CA ARG A 92 -0.97 9.29 -8.02
C ARG A 92 -1.06 9.17 -9.55
N ALA A 93 -0.29 9.96 -10.28
CA ALA A 93 -0.21 9.91 -11.74
C ALA A 93 0.27 8.55 -12.28
N ALA A 94 1.12 7.86 -11.53
CA ALA A 94 1.68 6.56 -11.88
C ALA A 94 0.81 5.37 -11.45
N GLY A 95 -0.37 5.60 -10.84
CA GLY A 95 -1.22 4.53 -10.33
C GLY A 95 -1.71 3.55 -11.41
N ALA A 96 -2.05 4.04 -12.60
CA ALA A 96 -2.47 3.19 -13.71
C ALA A 96 -1.33 2.30 -14.21
N GLU A 97 -0.11 2.85 -14.27
CA GLU A 97 1.10 2.12 -14.63
C GLU A 97 1.43 1.05 -13.58
N LEU A 98 1.37 1.40 -12.29
CA LEU A 98 1.55 0.44 -11.20
C LEU A 98 0.57 -0.74 -11.33
N SER A 99 -0.73 -0.47 -11.49
CA SER A 99 -1.75 -1.52 -11.64
C SER A 99 -1.46 -2.42 -12.85
N ARG A 100 -1.04 -1.83 -13.98
CA ARG A 100 -0.67 -2.60 -15.17
C ARG A 100 0.53 -3.52 -14.89
N THR A 101 1.60 -2.99 -14.30
CA THR A 101 2.79 -3.78 -13.96
C THR A 101 2.45 -4.92 -12.98
N LEU A 102 1.55 -4.69 -12.02
CA LEU A 102 1.08 -5.71 -11.09
C LEU A 102 0.28 -6.83 -11.78
N VAL A 103 -0.56 -6.49 -12.76
CA VAL A 103 -1.30 -7.48 -13.56
C VAL A 103 -0.35 -8.28 -14.45
N GLU A 104 0.60 -7.62 -15.12
CA GLU A 104 1.62 -8.29 -15.94
C GLU A 104 2.47 -9.26 -15.11
N MET A 105 2.91 -8.83 -13.92
CA MET A 105 3.65 -9.68 -12.98
C MET A 105 2.85 -10.91 -12.55
N GLN A 106 1.57 -10.74 -12.16
CA GLN A 106 0.70 -11.88 -11.82
C GLN A 106 0.54 -12.84 -13.00
N GLY A 107 0.34 -12.32 -14.22
CA GLY A 107 0.24 -13.15 -15.42
C GLY A 107 1.51 -13.97 -15.71
N VAL A 108 2.70 -13.40 -15.49
CA VAL A 108 3.97 -14.13 -15.63
C VAL A 108 4.10 -15.24 -14.57
N ARG A 109 3.71 -14.96 -13.31
CA ARG A 109 3.75 -15.95 -12.23
C ARG A 109 2.76 -17.09 -12.48
N ASP A 110 1.55 -16.77 -12.93
CA ASP A 110 0.50 -17.74 -13.25
C ASP A 110 0.92 -18.65 -14.41
N ALA A 111 1.48 -18.07 -15.48
CA ALA A 111 2.00 -18.82 -16.61
C ALA A 111 3.13 -19.79 -16.21
N ARG A 112 3.91 -19.43 -15.20
CA ARG A 112 4.98 -20.27 -14.62
C ARG A 112 4.47 -21.22 -13.52
N LYS A 113 3.18 -21.19 -13.19
CA LYS A 113 2.56 -21.98 -12.10
C LYS A 113 3.27 -21.80 -10.76
N LEU A 114 3.75 -20.59 -10.49
CA LEU A 114 4.38 -20.25 -9.22
C LEU A 114 3.35 -20.16 -8.10
N PRO A 115 3.76 -20.28 -6.83
CA PRO A 115 2.87 -20.05 -5.69
C PRO A 115 2.20 -18.67 -5.76
N PRO A 116 0.94 -18.54 -5.31
CA PRO A 116 0.22 -17.28 -5.39
C PRO A 116 0.77 -16.24 -4.40
N VAL A 117 1.00 -15.02 -4.88
CA VAL A 117 1.27 -13.84 -4.04
C VAL A 117 0.01 -12.97 -4.04
N ARG A 118 -0.49 -12.63 -2.85
CA ARG A 118 -1.67 -11.78 -2.73
C ARG A 118 -1.29 -10.34 -3.06
N VAL A 119 -1.94 -9.78 -4.09
CA VAL A 119 -1.81 -8.38 -4.46
C VAL A 119 -3.07 -7.61 -4.06
N GLN A 120 -2.94 -6.48 -3.37
CA GLN A 120 -4.06 -5.57 -3.10
C GLN A 120 -3.69 -4.15 -3.51
N VAL A 121 -4.53 -3.50 -4.32
CA VAL A 121 -4.35 -2.10 -4.73
C VAL A 121 -5.24 -1.21 -3.87
N ASP A 122 -4.69 -0.08 -3.42
CA ASP A 122 -5.32 0.88 -2.52
C ASP A 122 -6.04 0.21 -1.33
N PRO A 123 -5.31 -0.57 -0.50
CA PRO A 123 -5.93 -1.27 0.62
C PRO A 123 -6.55 -0.27 1.61
N VAL A 124 -7.76 -0.58 2.06
CA VAL A 124 -8.53 0.26 3.01
C VAL A 124 -7.84 0.32 4.39
N ALA A 125 -7.01 -0.67 4.72
CA ALA A 125 -6.12 -0.68 5.88
C ALA A 125 -4.87 -1.54 5.61
N LEU A 126 -3.73 -1.09 6.13
CA LEU A 126 -2.51 -1.90 6.22
C LEU A 126 -2.54 -2.66 7.56
N GLY A 127 -3.48 -3.61 7.67
CA GLY A 127 -3.69 -4.44 8.87
C GLY A 127 -2.77 -5.63 8.94
#